data_AF-A0A3B8U8J7-F1
#
_entry.id   AF-A0A3B8U8J7-F1
#
_cell.length_a   1.000
_cell.length_b   1.000
_cell.length_c   1.000
_cell.angle_alpha   90.00
_cell.angle_beta   90.00
_cell.angle_gamma   90.00
#
_symmetry.space_group_name_H-M   'P 1'
#
loop_
_entity.id
_entity.type
_entity.pdbx_description
1 polymer ?
#
loop_
_entity_poly.entity_id
_entity_poly.type
_entity_poly.pdbx_seq_one_letter_code
_entity_poly.pdbx_strand_id
1 'polypeptide(L)'
;MQKANDKKAFDNFLSFLLRYSFLKLRNQKRKYLMNQISNADKQPSFRKIEQLKRYIDKIFREWEGSPGRWRSKRTPEEVRHALEKAVELPSGWTDEDYEYAIKRLGQYHLDLISSVDQIANDIDSDRAAHLHGFVTTSDPLKFISDNKAAIENARALATHLISGLKLSSCSPEDQAAAVMEVVRFVGRSLVSNREIRCSQATATCLASIGPSYDRPEWFAEKLADTISQQIDRNLSREVGWFLTNSRDLFRTKEGVGLSQFHPV
;
A
#
# COMPACT_ATOMS: atom_id res chain seq x y z
N MET A 1 33.83 34.79 39.87
CA MET A 1 32.98 33.59 39.61
C MET A 1 31.53 33.77 40.05
N GLN A 2 31.21 34.42 41.18
CA GLN A 2 29.82 34.65 41.65
C GLN A 2 28.89 35.31 40.61
N LYS A 3 29.29 36.43 40.00
CA LYS A 3 28.47 37.21 39.04
C LYS A 3 28.03 36.44 37.77
N ALA A 4 28.79 35.42 37.36
CA ALA A 4 28.46 34.62 36.17
C ALA A 4 27.36 33.59 36.46
N ASN A 5 27.31 33.07 37.70
CA ASN A 5 26.26 32.16 38.15
C ASN A 5 24.93 32.88 38.36
N ASP A 6 24.97 34.11 38.88
CA ASP A 6 23.75 34.90 39.10
C ASP A 6 23.07 35.29 37.79
N LYS A 7 23.85 35.61 36.75
CA LYS A 7 23.32 35.88 35.40
C LYS A 7 22.65 34.64 34.80
N LYS A 8 23.29 33.47 34.92
CA LYS A 8 22.73 32.20 34.43
C LYS A 8 21.46 31.80 35.18
N ALA A 9 21.38 32.06 36.48
CA ALA A 9 20.18 31.83 37.27
C ALA A 9 19.03 32.75 36.85
N PHE A 10 19.33 34.03 36.60
CA PHE A 10 18.35 35.00 36.12
C PHE A 10 17.82 34.68 34.72
N ASP A 11 18.69 34.29 33.78
CA ASP A 11 18.30 33.90 32.42
C ASP A 11 17.41 32.64 32.42
N ASN A 12 17.72 31.67 33.29
CA ASN A 12 16.89 30.47 33.47
C ASN A 12 15.50 30.81 34.04
N PHE A 13 15.43 31.75 34.98
CA PHE A 13 14.18 32.20 35.57
C PHE A 13 13.29 32.93 34.55
N LEU A 14 13.88 33.80 33.73
CA LEU A 14 13.18 34.48 32.62
C LEU A 14 12.68 33.50 31.56
N SER A 15 13.49 32.51 31.18
CA SER A 15 13.09 31.43 30.26
C SER A 15 11.91 30.62 30.81
N PHE A 16 11.92 30.33 32.12
CA PHE A 16 10.81 29.64 32.78
C PHE A 16 9.52 30.48 32.77
N LEU A 17 9.59 31.77 33.11
CA LEU A 17 8.44 32.67 33.09
C LEU A 17 7.85 32.87 31.69
N LEU A 18 8.70 32.97 30.67
CA LEU A 18 8.25 33.05 29.28
C LEU A 18 7.56 31.76 28.84
N ARG A 19 8.14 30.58 29.13
CA ARG A 19 7.51 29.29 28.81
C ARG A 19 6.17 29.11 29.53
N TYR A 20 6.10 29.48 30.81
CA TYR A 20 4.87 29.39 31.59
C TYR A 20 3.78 30.34 31.04
N SER A 21 4.16 31.56 30.67
CA SER A 21 3.25 32.55 30.08
C SER A 21 2.72 32.09 28.72
N PHE A 22 3.59 31.53 27.86
CA PHE A 22 3.18 30.92 26.58
C PHE A 22 2.25 29.72 26.77
N LEU A 23 2.52 28.86 27.75
CA LEU A 23 1.67 27.71 28.05
C LEU A 23 0.29 28.16 28.57
N LYS A 24 0.26 29.19 29.41
CA LYS A 24 -0.99 29.78 29.92
C LYS A 24 -1.80 30.44 28.81
N LEU A 25 -1.16 31.22 27.92
CA LEU A 25 -1.78 31.80 26.73
C LEU A 25 -2.30 30.74 25.76
N ARG A 26 -1.54 29.67 25.51
CA ARG A 26 -1.96 28.54 24.67
C ARG A 26 -3.18 27.83 25.25
N ASN A 27 -3.19 27.56 26.56
CA ASN A 27 -4.31 26.93 27.24
C ASN A 27 -5.54 27.84 27.28
N GLN A 28 -5.35 29.14 27.46
CA GLN A 28 -6.45 30.12 27.42
C GLN A 28 -7.02 30.23 26.00
N LYS A 29 -6.18 30.29 24.96
CA LYS A 29 -6.60 30.28 23.56
C LYS A 29 -7.33 28.97 23.18
N ARG A 30 -6.89 27.82 23.71
CA ARG A 30 -7.55 26.52 23.55
C ARG A 30 -8.92 26.48 24.24
N LYS A 31 -9.02 27.06 25.45
CA LYS A 31 -10.28 27.19 26.20
C LYS A 31 -11.27 28.14 25.50
N TYR A 32 -10.77 29.22 24.89
CA TYR A 32 -11.57 30.12 24.04
C TYR A 32 -12.02 29.46 22.73
N LEU A 33 -11.15 28.67 22.06
CA LEU A 33 -11.52 27.93 20.85
C LEU A 33 -12.57 26.83 21.13
N MET A 34 -12.42 26.08 22.22
CA MET A 34 -13.42 25.08 22.64
C MET A 34 -14.76 25.70 23.04
N ASN A 35 -14.76 26.96 23.48
CA ASN A 35 -15.96 27.74 23.75
C ASN A 35 -16.57 28.40 22.49
N GLN A 36 -15.89 28.37 21.34
CA GLN A 36 -16.38 28.93 20.07
C GLN A 36 -17.05 27.92 19.14
N ILE A 37 -16.99 26.61 19.42
CA ILE A 37 -17.79 25.63 18.69
C ILE A 37 -19.22 25.70 19.25
N SER A 38 -20.12 26.34 18.50
CA SER A 38 -21.53 26.44 18.83
C SER A 38 -22.16 25.04 18.95
N ASN A 39 -23.20 24.88 19.77
CA ASN A 39 -23.97 23.63 19.81
C ASN A 39 -24.53 23.24 18.43
N ALA A 40 -24.69 24.22 17.53
CA ALA A 40 -25.08 24.02 16.14
C ALA A 40 -23.98 23.33 15.29
N ASP A 41 -22.70 23.54 15.57
CA ASP A 41 -21.58 22.91 14.82
C ASP A 41 -21.21 21.52 15.38
N LYS A 42 -21.52 21.30 16.66
CA LYS A 42 -21.36 19.99 17.31
C LYS A 42 -22.31 18.97 16.71
N GLN A 43 -23.57 19.32 16.44
CA GLN A 43 -24.55 18.36 15.94
C GLN A 43 -24.20 17.73 14.57
N PRO A 44 -23.83 18.49 13.53
CA PRO A 44 -23.38 17.93 12.25
C PRO A 44 -22.12 17.07 12.41
N SER A 45 -21.17 17.52 13.21
CA SER A 45 -19.92 16.79 13.48
C SER A 45 -20.19 15.45 14.16
N PHE A 46 -21.07 15.42 15.17
CA PHE A 46 -21.51 14.19 15.82
C PHE A 46 -22.25 13.26 14.86
N ARG A 47 -23.14 13.79 14.00
CA ARG A 47 -23.88 13.00 13.00
C ARG A 47 -22.94 12.34 11.98
N LYS A 48 -21.91 13.06 11.52
CA LYS A 48 -20.90 12.54 10.59
C LYS A 48 -20.13 11.37 11.22
N ILE A 49 -19.67 11.52 12.47
CA ILE A 49 -19.00 10.43 13.19
C ILE A 49 -19.93 9.23 13.39
N GLU A 50 -21.21 9.49 13.72
CA GLU A 50 -22.20 8.42 13.87
C GLU A 50 -22.46 7.69 12.55
N GLN A 51 -22.51 8.41 11.42
CA GLN A 51 -22.62 7.82 10.10
C GLN A 51 -21.44 6.90 9.77
N LEU A 52 -20.20 7.30 10.09
CA LEU A 52 -19.03 6.43 9.92
C LEU A 52 -19.16 5.14 10.74
N LYS A 53 -19.61 5.23 12.01
CA LYS A 53 -19.86 4.06 12.86
C LYS A 53 -20.94 3.14 12.27
N ARG A 54 -22.07 3.71 11.82
CA ARG A 54 -23.13 2.95 11.16
C ARG A 54 -22.63 2.26 9.88
N TYR A 55 -21.75 2.93 9.14
CA TYR A 55 -21.18 2.36 7.92
C TYR A 55 -20.20 1.22 8.23
N ILE A 56 -19.35 1.37 9.26
CA ILE A 56 -18.53 0.26 9.77
C ILE A 56 -19.39 -0.94 10.13
N ASP A 57 -20.45 -0.75 10.92
CA ASP A 57 -21.32 -1.84 11.35
C ASP A 57 -22.04 -2.50 10.17
N LYS A 58 -22.44 -1.71 9.16
CA LYS A 58 -23.02 -2.23 7.92
C LYS A 58 -22.02 -3.12 7.18
N ILE A 59 -20.81 -2.62 6.91
CA ILE A 59 -19.76 -3.36 6.19
C ILE A 59 -19.39 -4.64 6.95
N PHE A 60 -19.24 -4.54 8.27
CA PHE A 60 -18.91 -5.67 9.11
C PHE A 60 -19.97 -6.78 9.02
N ARG A 61 -21.26 -6.43 9.10
CA ARG A 61 -22.36 -7.40 8.96
C ARG A 61 -22.44 -7.99 7.56
N GLU A 62 -22.26 -7.18 6.52
CA GLU A 62 -22.23 -7.66 5.14
C GLU A 62 -21.08 -8.64 4.94
N TRP A 63 -19.88 -8.32 5.42
CA TRP A 63 -18.74 -9.23 5.41
C TRP A 63 -19.03 -10.51 6.20
N GLU A 64 -19.56 -10.42 7.42
CA GLU A 64 -19.88 -11.58 8.27
C GLU A 64 -20.84 -12.57 7.59
N GLY A 65 -21.85 -12.04 6.89
CA GLY A 65 -22.82 -12.82 6.13
C GLY A 65 -22.35 -13.22 4.73
N SER A 66 -21.21 -12.70 4.26
CA SER A 66 -20.76 -12.92 2.88
C SER A 66 -20.05 -14.27 2.69
N PRO A 67 -20.11 -14.85 1.48
CA PRO A 67 -19.24 -15.94 1.08
C PRO A 67 -17.73 -15.59 1.20
N GLY A 68 -17.39 -14.29 1.14
CA GLY A 68 -16.03 -13.76 1.26
C GLY A 68 -15.41 -13.98 2.64
N ARG A 69 -16.22 -14.06 3.71
CA ARG A 69 -15.72 -14.46 5.05
C ARG A 69 -15.06 -15.82 5.05
N TRP A 70 -15.61 -16.79 4.32
CA TRP A 70 -15.07 -18.16 4.26
C TRP A 70 -13.81 -18.26 3.40
N ARG A 71 -13.54 -17.24 2.57
CA ARG A 71 -12.33 -17.12 1.74
C ARG A 71 -11.25 -16.28 2.41
N SER A 72 -11.65 -15.36 3.28
CA SER A 72 -10.75 -14.55 4.11
C SER A 72 -10.26 -15.36 5.31
N LYS A 73 -8.96 -15.30 5.59
CA LYS A 73 -8.38 -15.83 6.85
C LYS A 73 -8.46 -14.83 8.01
N ARG A 74 -8.98 -13.62 7.79
CA ARG A 74 -9.04 -12.58 8.82
C ARG A 74 -10.07 -12.93 9.88
N THR A 75 -9.72 -12.72 11.15
CA THR A 75 -10.68 -12.88 12.24
C THR A 75 -11.66 -11.70 12.28
N PRO A 76 -12.85 -11.88 12.88
CA PRO A 76 -13.78 -10.77 13.08
C PRO A 76 -13.14 -9.57 13.80
N GLU A 77 -12.28 -9.81 14.78
CA GLU A 77 -11.57 -8.79 15.54
C GLU A 77 -10.60 -8.00 14.65
N GLU A 78 -9.84 -8.69 13.80
CA GLU A 78 -8.93 -8.04 12.85
C GLU A 78 -9.68 -7.16 11.85
N VAL A 79 -10.81 -7.65 11.33
CA VAL A 79 -11.64 -6.88 10.39
C VAL A 79 -12.23 -5.66 11.08
N ARG A 80 -12.76 -5.84 12.30
CA ARG A 80 -13.33 -4.73 13.10
C ARG A 80 -12.29 -3.66 13.39
N HIS A 81 -11.12 -4.06 13.87
CA HIS A 81 -10.03 -3.14 14.19
C HIS A 81 -9.58 -2.34 12.95
N ALA A 82 -9.48 -3.00 11.80
CA ALA A 82 -9.11 -2.34 10.55
C ALA A 82 -10.18 -1.35 10.06
N LEU A 83 -11.47 -1.68 10.19
CA LEU A 83 -12.58 -0.77 9.86
C LEU A 83 -12.58 0.48 10.76
N GLU A 84 -12.35 0.29 12.06
CA GLU A 84 -12.26 1.39 13.03
C GLU A 84 -11.06 2.31 12.74
N LYS A 85 -9.91 1.72 12.39
CA LYS A 85 -8.73 2.47 11.99
C LYS A 85 -8.92 3.24 10.69
N ALA A 86 -9.67 2.69 9.72
CA ALA A 86 -9.91 3.34 8.43
C ALA A 86 -10.69 4.66 8.55
N VAL A 87 -11.50 4.80 9.60
CA VAL A 87 -12.30 6.00 9.86
C VAL A 87 -11.73 6.89 10.96
N GLU A 88 -10.54 6.59 11.48
CA GLU A 88 -9.92 7.42 12.50
C GLU A 88 -9.64 8.82 11.92
N LEU A 89 -10.17 9.83 12.61
CA LEU A 89 -10.10 11.24 12.20
C LEU A 89 -9.09 11.98 13.10
N PRO A 90 -8.29 12.89 12.53
CA PRO A 90 -7.36 13.70 13.33
C PRO A 90 -8.11 14.64 14.28
N SER A 91 -7.38 15.14 15.29
CA SER A 91 -7.93 16.15 16.20
C SER A 91 -8.19 17.46 15.45
N GLY A 92 -9.44 17.91 15.42
CA GLY A 92 -9.85 19.10 14.66
C GLY A 92 -10.12 18.84 13.18
N TRP A 93 -10.50 17.60 12.83
CA TRP A 93 -10.81 17.15 11.47
C TRP A 93 -11.74 18.09 10.69
N THR A 94 -11.54 18.13 9.38
CA THR A 94 -12.34 18.91 8.43
C THR A 94 -13.29 18.02 7.62
N ASP A 95 -14.18 18.65 6.86
CA ASP A 95 -15.08 17.92 5.98
C ASP A 95 -14.33 17.09 4.92
N GLU A 96 -13.16 17.55 4.46
CA GLU A 96 -12.30 16.77 3.57
C GLU A 96 -11.75 15.50 4.24
N ASP A 97 -11.35 15.56 5.52
CA ASP A 97 -10.89 14.39 6.28
C ASP A 97 -12.01 13.34 6.40
N TYR A 98 -13.26 13.82 6.60
CA TYR A 98 -14.44 12.97 6.64
C TYR A 98 -14.71 12.28 5.30
N GLU A 99 -14.68 13.03 4.19
CA GLU A 99 -14.84 12.45 2.85
C GLU A 99 -13.72 11.45 2.53
N TYR A 100 -12.49 11.73 2.97
CA TYR A 100 -11.38 10.80 2.83
C TYR A 100 -11.58 9.54 3.66
N ALA A 101 -12.13 9.64 4.88
CA ALA A 101 -12.52 8.48 5.69
C ALA A 101 -13.60 7.63 5.00
N ILE A 102 -14.62 8.25 4.38
CA ILE A 102 -15.62 7.52 3.58
C ILE A 102 -14.96 6.76 2.43
N LYS A 103 -14.09 7.42 1.66
CA LYS A 103 -13.39 6.78 0.52
C LYS A 103 -12.54 5.59 0.98
N ARG A 104 -11.75 5.76 2.05
CA ARG A 104 -10.94 4.68 2.64
C ARG A 104 -11.82 3.51 3.08
N LEU A 105 -12.95 3.80 3.73
CA LEU A 105 -13.89 2.79 4.20
C LEU A 105 -14.55 2.03 3.04
N GLY A 106 -14.92 2.73 1.96
CA GLY A 106 -15.45 2.14 0.73
C GLY A 106 -14.44 1.24 0.01
N GLN A 107 -13.18 1.66 -0.07
CA GLN A 107 -12.09 0.83 -0.61
C GLN A 107 -11.91 -0.46 0.22
N TYR A 108 -11.84 -0.32 1.54
CA TYR A 108 -11.70 -1.48 2.42
C TYR A 108 -12.90 -2.43 2.34
N HIS A 109 -14.11 -1.91 2.14
CA HIS A 109 -15.29 -2.74 1.90
C HIS A 109 -15.12 -3.59 0.64
N LEU A 110 -14.73 -2.99 -0.48
CA LEU A 110 -14.48 -3.71 -1.74
C LEU A 110 -13.40 -4.78 -1.55
N ASP A 111 -12.32 -4.46 -0.83
CA ASP A 111 -11.25 -5.43 -0.53
C ASP A 111 -11.78 -6.63 0.27
N LEU A 112 -12.73 -6.43 1.20
CA LEU A 112 -13.31 -7.51 1.98
C LEU A 112 -14.19 -8.43 1.13
N ILE A 113 -15.08 -7.87 0.31
CA ILE A 113 -16.10 -8.65 -0.43
C ILE A 113 -15.57 -9.21 -1.75
N SER A 114 -14.55 -8.58 -2.34
CA SER A 114 -13.96 -8.92 -3.62
C SER A 114 -12.53 -9.45 -3.49
N SER A 115 -12.12 -9.92 -2.30
CA SER A 115 -10.77 -10.45 -2.07
C SER A 115 -10.51 -11.68 -2.95
N VAL A 116 -9.81 -11.44 -4.06
CA VAL A 116 -9.18 -12.47 -4.88
C VAL A 116 -7.88 -12.85 -4.18
N ASP A 117 -7.65 -14.14 -3.95
CA ASP A 117 -6.41 -14.61 -3.36
C ASP A 117 -5.29 -14.58 -4.42
N GLN A 118 -4.68 -13.39 -4.58
CA GLN A 118 -3.65 -13.17 -5.59
C GLN A 118 -2.42 -14.06 -5.37
N ILE A 119 -2.06 -14.35 -4.11
CA ILE A 119 -0.93 -15.26 -3.81
C ILE A 119 -1.25 -16.67 -4.29
N ALA A 120 -2.43 -17.18 -3.97
CA ALA A 120 -2.86 -18.49 -4.47
C ALA A 120 -2.92 -18.47 -6.00
N ASN A 121 -3.52 -17.45 -6.62
CA ASN A 121 -3.59 -17.34 -8.07
C ASN A 121 -2.20 -17.29 -8.71
N ASP A 122 -1.22 -16.56 -8.19
CA ASP A 122 0.12 -16.51 -8.78
C ASP A 122 0.90 -17.82 -8.64
N ILE A 123 0.60 -18.60 -7.59
CA ILE A 123 1.18 -19.93 -7.37
C ILE A 123 0.47 -20.99 -8.22
N ASP A 124 -0.86 -20.84 -8.39
CA ASP A 124 -1.73 -21.76 -9.10
C ASP A 124 -1.76 -21.51 -10.61
N SER A 125 -1.58 -20.27 -11.08
CA SER A 125 -1.75 -19.86 -12.49
C SER A 125 -0.99 -20.75 -13.46
N ASP A 126 0.20 -21.18 -13.05
CA ASP A 126 1.05 -22.05 -13.85
C ASP A 126 0.81 -23.54 -13.52
N ARG A 127 0.48 -23.89 -12.27
CA ARG A 127 0.09 -25.27 -11.90
C ARG A 127 -1.22 -25.72 -12.56
N ALA A 128 -2.13 -24.79 -12.88
CA ALA A 128 -3.39 -25.06 -13.57
C ALA A 128 -3.24 -25.14 -15.09
N ALA A 129 -2.32 -24.36 -15.70
CA ALA A 129 -1.86 -24.62 -17.06
C ALA A 129 -1.20 -26.01 -17.18
N HIS A 130 -0.62 -26.48 -16.06
CA HIS A 130 -0.28 -27.88 -15.80
C HIS A 130 -1.42 -28.70 -15.16
N LEU A 131 -2.66 -28.62 -15.64
CA LEU A 131 -3.59 -29.76 -15.54
C LEU A 131 -2.88 -31.06 -15.95
N HIS A 132 -1.92 -30.98 -16.88
CA HIS A 132 -0.94 -32.02 -17.17
C HIS A 132 -0.17 -32.49 -15.92
N GLY A 133 0.45 -31.62 -15.12
CA GLY A 133 1.24 -32.01 -13.94
C GLY A 133 0.42 -32.71 -12.84
N PHE A 134 -0.83 -32.29 -12.62
CA PHE A 134 -1.75 -33.01 -11.72
C PHE A 134 -2.26 -34.33 -12.32
N VAL A 135 -2.47 -34.40 -13.63
CA VAL A 135 -2.94 -35.62 -14.32
C VAL A 135 -1.81 -36.63 -14.56
N THR A 136 -0.55 -36.17 -14.66
CA THR A 136 0.63 -37.00 -14.92
C THR A 136 1.47 -37.30 -13.69
N THR A 137 1.15 -36.70 -12.53
CA THR A 137 1.82 -37.08 -11.28
C THR A 137 1.37 -38.48 -10.86
N SER A 138 2.32 -39.30 -10.43
CA SER A 138 2.04 -40.61 -9.84
C SER A 138 1.39 -40.51 -8.44
N ASP A 139 1.42 -39.33 -7.82
CA ASP A 139 0.82 -39.06 -6.51
C ASP A 139 0.07 -37.72 -6.48
N PRO A 140 -1.23 -37.74 -6.84
CA PRO A 140 -2.07 -36.54 -6.86
C PRO A 140 -2.31 -35.92 -5.48
N LEU A 141 -2.34 -36.75 -4.42
CA LEU A 141 -2.59 -36.26 -3.05
C LEU A 141 -1.40 -35.45 -2.55
N LYS A 142 -0.18 -35.95 -2.78
CA LYS A 142 1.04 -35.21 -2.48
C LYS A 142 1.13 -33.91 -3.28
N PHE A 143 0.78 -33.93 -4.58
CA PHE A 143 0.78 -32.71 -5.39
C PHE A 143 -0.12 -31.62 -4.80
N ILE A 144 -1.34 -31.98 -4.36
CA ILE A 144 -2.28 -31.07 -3.70
C ILE A 144 -1.69 -30.56 -2.38
N SER A 145 -1.14 -31.46 -1.57
CA SER A 145 -0.54 -31.12 -0.27
C SER A 145 0.63 -30.14 -0.42
N ASP A 146 1.55 -30.43 -1.34
CA ASP A 146 2.71 -29.59 -1.63
C ASP A 146 2.30 -28.23 -2.17
N ASN A 147 1.20 -28.16 -2.94
CA ASN A 147 0.67 -26.89 -3.41
C ASN A 147 0.12 -26.03 -2.26
N LYS A 148 -0.70 -26.64 -1.38
CA LYS A 148 -1.20 -25.96 -0.19
C LYS A 148 -0.05 -25.46 0.69
N ALA A 149 0.97 -26.29 0.90
CA ALA A 149 2.17 -25.91 1.64
C ALA A 149 2.91 -24.72 0.99
N ALA A 150 3.07 -24.72 -0.34
CA ALA A 150 3.70 -23.61 -1.07
C ALA A 150 2.93 -22.29 -0.89
N ILE A 151 1.59 -22.33 -0.97
CA ILE A 151 0.73 -21.17 -0.75
C ILE A 151 0.88 -20.66 0.69
N GLU A 152 0.83 -21.52 1.70
CA GLU A 152 1.01 -21.08 3.10
C GLU A 152 2.41 -20.51 3.35
N ASN A 153 3.46 -21.12 2.79
CA ASN A 153 4.84 -20.62 2.92
C ASN A 153 4.99 -19.24 2.27
N ALA A 154 4.39 -19.02 1.09
CA ALA A 154 4.41 -17.72 0.43
C ALA A 154 3.65 -16.66 1.25
N ARG A 155 2.51 -17.01 1.85
CA ARG A 155 1.77 -16.11 2.75
C ARG A 155 2.56 -15.77 4.01
N ALA A 156 3.25 -16.74 4.61
CA ALA A 156 4.11 -16.51 5.76
C ALA A 156 5.24 -15.53 5.41
N LEU A 157 5.91 -15.76 4.27
CA LEU A 157 6.94 -14.85 3.78
C LEU A 157 6.40 -13.43 3.53
N ALA A 158 5.26 -13.30 2.85
CA ALA A 158 4.62 -12.00 2.62
C ALA A 158 4.30 -11.29 3.94
N THR A 159 3.81 -12.02 4.94
CA THR A 159 3.52 -11.49 6.28
C THR A 159 4.79 -10.96 6.96
N HIS A 160 5.90 -11.68 6.86
CA HIS A 160 7.19 -11.23 7.40
C HIS A 160 7.70 -9.98 6.69
N LEU A 161 7.61 -9.92 5.36
CA LEU A 161 8.00 -8.73 4.59
C LEU A 161 7.14 -7.51 4.95
N ILE A 162 5.81 -7.67 5.00
CA ILE A 162 4.88 -6.59 5.39
C ILE A 162 5.17 -6.11 6.81
N SER A 163 5.44 -7.03 7.73
CA SER A 163 5.80 -6.69 9.12
C SER A 163 7.12 -5.92 9.18
N GLY A 164 8.13 -6.35 8.41
CA GLY A 164 9.40 -5.65 8.26
C GLY A 164 9.22 -4.22 7.75
N LEU A 165 8.38 -4.02 6.73
CA LEU A 165 8.07 -2.68 6.20
C LEU A 165 7.42 -1.80 7.27
N LYS A 166 6.43 -2.32 8.01
CA LYS A 166 5.77 -1.58 9.09
C LYS A 166 6.71 -1.18 10.22
N LEU A 167 7.76 -1.97 10.48
CA LEU A 167 8.75 -1.73 11.53
C LEU A 167 9.96 -0.90 11.05
N SER A 168 10.12 -0.71 9.73
CA SER A 168 11.32 -0.14 9.12
C SER A 168 11.59 1.34 9.45
N SER A 169 10.64 2.05 10.07
CA SER A 169 10.64 3.52 10.28
C SER A 169 10.82 4.37 9.01
N CYS A 170 10.88 3.74 7.84
CA CYS A 170 11.08 4.37 6.53
C CYS A 170 9.79 5.06 6.07
N SER A 171 9.94 6.10 5.24
CA SER A 171 8.80 6.71 4.55
C SER A 171 8.15 5.70 3.57
N PRO A 172 6.87 5.88 3.20
CA PRO A 172 6.24 5.05 2.18
C PRO A 172 7.03 4.99 0.86
N GLU A 173 7.66 6.09 0.46
CA GLU A 173 8.47 6.19 -0.75
C GLU A 173 9.75 5.34 -0.64
N ASP A 174 10.44 5.40 0.51
CA ASP A 174 11.62 4.58 0.78
C ASP A 174 11.26 3.10 0.87
N GLN A 175 10.11 2.77 1.48
CA GLN A 175 9.58 1.42 1.52
C GLN A 175 9.32 0.88 0.12
N ALA A 176 8.73 1.69 -0.77
CA ALA A 176 8.51 1.33 -2.16
C ALA A 176 9.83 1.07 -2.90
N ALA A 177 10.84 1.92 -2.70
CA ALA A 177 12.17 1.71 -3.27
C ALA A 177 12.82 0.40 -2.79
N ALA A 178 12.72 0.10 -1.49
CA ALA A 178 13.24 -1.13 -0.90
C ALA A 178 12.53 -2.37 -1.45
N VAL A 179 11.19 -2.34 -1.55
CA VAL A 179 10.41 -3.43 -2.16
C VAL A 179 10.80 -3.63 -3.62
N MET A 180 10.98 -2.55 -4.38
CA MET A 180 11.40 -2.67 -5.77
C MET A 180 12.77 -3.33 -5.92
N GLU A 181 13.70 -3.13 -4.97
CA GLU A 181 14.98 -3.85 -5.02
C GLU A 181 14.82 -5.35 -4.73
N VAL A 182 13.92 -5.72 -3.82
CA VAL A 182 13.55 -7.14 -3.61
C VAL A 182 12.96 -7.74 -4.88
N VAL A 183 12.05 -7.03 -5.55
CA VAL A 183 11.43 -7.47 -6.82
C VAL A 183 12.50 -7.66 -7.91
N ARG A 184 13.46 -6.74 -8.02
CA ARG A 184 14.59 -6.87 -8.96
C ARG A 184 15.49 -8.05 -8.62
N PHE A 185 15.79 -8.27 -7.33
CA PHE A 185 16.57 -9.41 -6.87
C PHE A 185 15.90 -10.74 -7.25
N VAL A 186 14.58 -10.85 -7.04
CA VAL A 186 13.79 -12.01 -7.46
C VAL A 186 13.80 -12.15 -8.98
N GLY A 187 13.59 -11.05 -9.74
CA GLY A 187 13.65 -11.06 -11.20
C GLY A 187 14.97 -11.60 -11.76
N ARG A 188 16.10 -11.16 -11.21
CA ARG A 188 17.44 -11.67 -11.58
C ARG A 188 17.63 -13.14 -11.23
N SER A 189 17.00 -13.60 -10.14
CA SER A 189 17.04 -15.00 -9.73
C SER A 189 16.19 -15.88 -10.65
N LEU A 190 15.04 -15.38 -11.12
CA LEU A 190 14.14 -16.11 -12.03
C LEU A 190 14.80 -16.44 -13.37
N VAL A 191 15.51 -15.50 -13.97
CA VAL A 191 16.20 -15.71 -15.28
C VAL A 191 17.36 -16.70 -15.20
N SER A 192 17.82 -17.05 -13.99
CA SER A 192 18.82 -18.10 -13.78
C SER A 192 18.20 -19.50 -13.71
N ASN A 193 16.87 -19.61 -13.65
CA ASN A 193 16.16 -20.88 -13.60
C ASN A 193 15.92 -21.43 -15.00
N ARG A 194 15.93 -22.77 -15.13
CA ARG A 194 15.64 -23.47 -16.39
C ARG A 194 14.21 -23.25 -16.88
N GLU A 195 13.27 -23.08 -15.96
CA GLU A 195 11.85 -22.92 -16.24
C GLU A 195 11.30 -21.79 -15.37
N ILE A 196 10.65 -20.83 -16.02
CA ILE A 196 10.01 -19.69 -15.36
C ILE A 196 8.50 -19.85 -15.54
N ARG A 197 7.82 -19.97 -14.41
CA ARG A 197 6.37 -20.11 -14.35
C ARG A 197 5.66 -18.86 -14.86
N CYS A 198 4.58 -19.03 -15.61
CA CYS A 198 3.77 -17.92 -16.13
C CYS A 198 2.76 -17.44 -15.08
N SER A 199 3.01 -16.28 -14.47
CA SER A 199 2.09 -15.64 -13.52
C SER A 199 2.22 -14.12 -13.57
N GLN A 200 1.32 -13.40 -12.90
CA GLN A 200 1.40 -11.93 -12.83
C GLN A 200 2.61 -11.50 -12.01
N ALA A 201 2.88 -12.22 -10.92
CA ALA A 201 4.06 -12.00 -10.08
C ALA A 201 5.37 -12.17 -10.85
N THR A 202 5.52 -13.24 -11.65
CA THR A 202 6.75 -13.46 -12.43
C THR A 202 6.89 -12.45 -13.56
N ALA A 203 5.80 -12.10 -14.25
CA ALA A 203 5.80 -11.02 -15.24
C ALA A 203 6.25 -9.69 -14.61
N THR A 204 5.75 -9.34 -13.42
CA THR A 204 6.15 -8.11 -12.72
C THR A 204 7.63 -8.12 -12.33
N CYS A 205 8.13 -9.24 -11.80
CA CYS A 205 9.54 -9.38 -11.45
C CYS A 205 10.45 -9.25 -12.68
N LEU A 206 10.07 -9.87 -13.80
CA LEU A 206 10.79 -9.81 -15.07
C LEU A 206 10.74 -8.40 -15.70
N ALA A 207 9.66 -7.66 -15.54
CA ALA A 207 9.55 -6.28 -16.01
C ALA A 207 10.45 -5.31 -15.20
N SER A 208 10.81 -5.67 -13.97
CA SER A 208 11.62 -4.82 -13.09
C SER A 208 13.13 -4.84 -13.39
N ILE A 209 13.62 -5.83 -14.14
CA ILE A 209 15.03 -6.06 -14.43
C ILE A 209 15.41 -5.57 -15.84
N GLY A 210 16.70 -5.32 -16.05
CA GLY A 210 17.22 -4.67 -17.26
C GLY A 210 16.95 -5.43 -18.58
N PRO A 211 17.05 -4.73 -19.72
CA PRO A 211 16.79 -5.30 -21.05
C PRO A 211 17.84 -6.32 -21.50
N SER A 212 18.98 -6.41 -20.81
CA SER A 212 20.07 -7.35 -21.09
C SER A 212 19.75 -8.80 -20.71
N TYR A 213 18.69 -9.01 -19.94
CA TYR A 213 18.27 -10.35 -19.54
C TYR A 213 17.24 -10.89 -20.54
N ASP A 214 17.30 -12.17 -20.85
CA ASP A 214 16.31 -12.81 -21.70
C ASP A 214 14.94 -12.92 -20.99
N ARG A 215 13.88 -12.96 -21.79
CA ARG A 215 12.50 -13.12 -21.32
C ARG A 215 11.86 -14.33 -22.00
N PRO A 216 11.03 -15.10 -21.28
CA PRO A 216 10.27 -16.18 -21.90
C PRO A 216 9.25 -15.63 -22.90
N GLU A 217 8.89 -16.43 -23.91
CA GLU A 217 8.00 -16.01 -25.01
C GLU A 217 6.63 -15.48 -24.51
N TRP A 218 6.09 -16.08 -23.45
CA TRP A 218 4.82 -15.69 -22.84
C TRP A 218 4.86 -14.32 -22.12
N PHE A 219 6.05 -13.76 -21.86
CA PHE A 219 6.22 -12.60 -20.98
C PHE A 219 5.42 -11.37 -21.42
N ALA A 220 5.49 -11.01 -22.70
CA ALA A 220 4.89 -9.77 -23.19
C ALA A 220 3.35 -9.80 -23.08
N GLU A 221 2.75 -10.93 -23.46
CA GLU A 221 1.30 -11.16 -23.34
C GLU A 221 0.88 -11.09 -21.87
N LYS A 222 1.58 -11.83 -20.99
CA LYS A 222 1.23 -11.85 -19.56
C LYS A 222 1.37 -10.48 -18.90
N LEU A 223 2.39 -9.70 -19.26
CA LEU A 223 2.56 -8.34 -18.75
C LEU A 223 1.43 -7.42 -19.23
N ALA A 224 1.04 -7.50 -20.50
CA ALA A 224 -0.06 -6.72 -21.04
C ALA A 224 -1.38 -7.06 -20.34
N ASP A 225 -1.65 -8.35 -20.13
CA ASP A 225 -2.80 -8.83 -19.35
C ASP A 225 -2.78 -8.29 -17.93
N THR A 226 -1.65 -8.40 -17.22
CA THR A 226 -1.49 -7.88 -15.86
C THR A 226 -1.79 -6.38 -15.81
N ILE A 227 -1.23 -5.59 -16.74
CA ILE A 227 -1.50 -4.14 -16.79
C ILE A 227 -3.00 -3.90 -17.02
N SER A 228 -3.62 -4.57 -17.98
CA SER A 228 -5.03 -4.37 -18.35
C SER A 228 -6.02 -4.66 -17.21
N GLN A 229 -5.65 -5.53 -16.26
CA GLN A 229 -6.47 -5.87 -15.10
C GLN A 229 -6.31 -4.87 -13.95
N GLN A 230 -5.21 -4.12 -13.91
CA GLN A 230 -4.87 -3.21 -12.81
C GLN A 230 -5.20 -1.74 -13.11
N ILE A 231 -5.39 -1.38 -14.37
CA ILE A 231 -5.75 -0.01 -14.78
C ILE A 231 -7.06 0.01 -15.55
N ASP A 232 -7.82 1.09 -15.44
CA ASP A 232 -9.05 1.24 -16.22
C ASP A 232 -8.76 1.41 -17.72
N ARG A 233 -9.78 1.18 -18.55
CA ARG A 233 -9.63 1.19 -20.01
C ARG A 233 -9.16 2.53 -20.57
N ASN A 234 -9.49 3.65 -19.94
CA ASN A 234 -9.06 4.96 -20.42
C ASN A 234 -7.57 5.18 -20.11
N LEU A 235 -7.16 4.87 -18.89
CA LEU A 235 -5.75 4.94 -18.50
C LEU A 235 -4.89 3.96 -19.31
N SER A 236 -5.39 2.77 -19.62
CA SER A 236 -4.71 1.81 -20.51
C SER A 236 -4.43 2.38 -21.90
N ARG A 237 -5.40 3.09 -22.49
CA ARG A 237 -5.21 3.78 -23.78
C ARG A 237 -4.17 4.88 -23.69
N GLU A 238 -4.18 5.65 -22.61
CA GLU A 238 -3.21 6.72 -22.38
C GLU A 238 -1.78 6.17 -22.23
N VAL A 239 -1.60 5.12 -21.43
CA VAL A 239 -0.32 4.41 -21.30
C VAL A 239 0.16 3.88 -22.65
N GLY A 240 -0.72 3.23 -23.42
CA GLY A 240 -0.41 2.75 -24.76
C GLY A 240 0.01 3.86 -25.72
N TRP A 241 -0.64 5.03 -25.65
CA TRP A 241 -0.27 6.21 -26.42
C TRP A 241 1.13 6.72 -26.04
N PHE A 242 1.45 6.81 -24.75
CA PHE A 242 2.80 7.22 -24.31
C PHE A 242 3.87 6.21 -24.72
N LEU A 243 3.61 4.90 -24.64
CA LEU A 243 4.57 3.86 -25.04
C LEU A 243 4.85 3.84 -26.54
N THR A 244 3.84 4.15 -27.37
CA THR A 244 3.99 4.19 -28.83
C THR A 244 4.64 5.48 -29.32
N ASN A 245 4.31 6.63 -28.72
CA ASN A 245 4.81 7.95 -29.13
C ASN A 245 6.06 8.41 -28.38
N SER A 246 6.51 7.69 -27.35
CA SER A 246 7.73 8.02 -26.61
C SER A 246 8.99 7.99 -27.47
N ARG A 247 9.01 7.22 -28.57
CA ARG A 247 10.10 7.28 -29.57
C ARG A 247 10.19 8.62 -30.30
N ASP A 248 9.08 9.32 -30.50
CA ASP A 248 9.04 10.61 -31.19
C ASP A 248 9.32 11.81 -30.24
N LEU A 249 9.09 11.63 -28.93
CA LEU A 249 9.45 12.59 -27.88
C LEU A 249 10.97 12.75 -27.70
N PHE A 250 11.75 11.70 -27.93
CA PHE A 250 13.22 11.77 -27.89
C PHE A 250 13.82 12.31 -29.20
N ARG A 251 13.13 12.13 -30.34
CA ARG A 251 13.55 12.72 -31.63
C ARG A 251 13.37 14.23 -31.70
N THR A 252 12.36 14.77 -31.02
CA THR A 252 12.05 16.22 -31.02
C THR A 252 12.90 17.02 -30.03
N LYS A 253 13.59 16.37 -29.08
CA LYS A 253 14.53 17.02 -28.14
C LYS A 253 16.00 16.99 -28.57
N GLU A 254 16.37 16.27 -29.63
CA GLU A 254 17.72 16.29 -30.22
C GLU A 254 17.98 17.52 -31.12
N GLY A 255 17.11 18.55 -31.07
CA GLY A 255 17.34 19.84 -31.72
C GLY A 255 18.01 20.91 -30.84
N VAL A 256 18.19 20.66 -29.53
CA VAL A 256 18.77 21.67 -28.62
C VAL A 256 19.82 21.04 -27.71
N GLY A 257 21.04 20.96 -28.23
CA GLY A 257 22.31 21.09 -27.50
C GLY A 257 22.54 20.22 -26.26
N LEU A 258 22.91 18.96 -26.46
CA LEU A 258 23.68 18.21 -25.47
C LEU A 258 25.18 18.26 -25.82
N SER A 259 25.80 19.40 -25.52
CA SER A 259 27.23 19.41 -25.20
C SER A 259 27.37 19.62 -23.70
N GLN A 260 28.20 18.80 -23.07
CA GLN A 260 28.67 18.88 -21.67
C GLN A 260 27.90 18.03 -20.67
N PHE A 261 28.19 16.73 -20.67
CA PHE A 261 28.43 16.01 -19.41
C PHE A 261 29.73 15.21 -19.57
N HIS A 262 30.82 15.72 -18.99
CA HIS A 262 32.00 14.91 -18.70
C HIS A 262 31.77 14.16 -17.38
N PRO A 263 32.18 12.89 -17.28
CA PRO A 263 32.04 12.13 -16.04
C PRO A 263 33.12 12.56 -15.03
N VAL A 264 32.71 12.67 -13.76
CA VAL A 264 33.59 12.58 -12.57
C VAL A 264 33.19 11.32 -11.83
#